data_AF-A0A2N3TAE1-F1
#
_entry.id   AF-A0A2N3TAE1-F1
#
_cell.length_a   1.000
_cell.length_b   1.000
_cell.length_c   1.000
_cell.angle_alpha   90.00
_cell.angle_beta   90.00
_cell.angle_gamma   90.00
#
_symmetry.space_group_name_H-M   'P 1'
#
loop_
_entity.id
_entity.type
_entity.pdbx_description
1 polymer ?
#
loop_
_entity_poly.entity_id
_entity_poly.type
_entity_poly.pdbx_seq_one_letter_code
_entity_poly.pdbx_strand_id
1 'polypeptide(L)'
;MRKITLEQEFNARQLDIKYKDLWDRGIHLFTINDQNRDFYYSIYYVDLLFVEVVYNKLNGDILTIKSFTDKSKLMFYLREDFS
;
A
#
# COMPACT_ATOMS: atom_id res chain seq x y z
N MET A 1 -2.54 -17.59 -18.64
CA MET A 1 -3.31 -16.37 -18.27
C MET A 1 -4.08 -16.64 -16.99
N ARG A 2 -3.75 -15.97 -15.88
CA ARG A 2 -4.56 -16.06 -14.64
C ARG A 2 -5.87 -15.30 -14.88
N LYS A 3 -7.02 -15.93 -14.60
CA LYS A 3 -8.32 -15.25 -14.58
C LYS A 3 -8.36 -14.31 -13.37
N ILE A 4 -8.27 -13.01 -13.63
CA ILE A 4 -8.47 -11.97 -12.64
C ILE A 4 -9.97 -11.97 -12.32
N THR A 5 -10.35 -11.99 -11.04
CA THR A 5 -11.77 -11.97 -10.66
C THR A 5 -12.35 -10.56 -10.85
N LEU A 6 -13.65 -10.43 -11.10
CA LEU A 6 -14.32 -9.13 -11.23
C LEU A 6 -14.12 -8.24 -9.98
N GLU A 7 -14.02 -8.83 -8.79
CA GLU A 7 -13.66 -8.13 -7.56
C GLU A 7 -12.23 -7.59 -7.57
N GLN A 8 -11.27 -8.34 -8.13
CA GLN A 8 -9.90 -7.86 -8.29
C GLN A 8 -9.84 -6.72 -9.30
N GLU A 9 -10.57 -6.81 -10.41
CA GLU A 9 -10.67 -5.69 -11.37
C GLU A 9 -11.38 -4.46 -10.76
N PHE A 10 -12.46 -4.67 -10.00
CA PHE A 10 -13.19 -3.58 -9.35
C PHE A 10 -12.33 -2.88 -8.29
N ASN A 11 -11.61 -3.65 -7.47
CA ASN A 11 -10.70 -3.11 -6.46
C ASN A 11 -9.50 -2.42 -7.10
N ALA A 12 -8.90 -3.00 -8.15
CA ALA A 12 -7.79 -2.42 -8.88
C ALA A 12 -8.15 -1.08 -9.55
N ARG A 13 -9.36 -0.98 -10.12
CA ARG A 13 -9.86 0.23 -10.83
C ARG A 13 -9.95 1.50 -10.00
N GLN A 14 -9.72 1.43 -8.69
CA GLN A 14 -9.68 2.62 -7.83
C GLN A 14 -8.39 2.77 -7.03
N LEU A 15 -7.44 1.83 -7.13
CA LEU A 15 -6.18 1.96 -6.37
C LEU A 15 -5.40 3.18 -6.82
N ASP A 16 -5.33 3.44 -8.13
CA ASP A 16 -4.64 4.62 -8.67
C ASP A 16 -5.29 5.94 -8.21
N ILE A 17 -6.62 5.99 -8.19
CA ILE A 17 -7.38 7.17 -7.72
C ILE A 17 -7.18 7.38 -6.22
N LYS A 18 -7.28 6.30 -5.43
CA LYS A 18 -7.06 6.34 -3.97
C LYS A 18 -5.62 6.74 -3.67
N TYR A 19 -4.66 6.20 -4.40
CA TYR A 19 -3.26 6.56 -4.26
C TYR A 19 -2.98 8.01 -4.60
N LYS A 20 -3.58 8.52 -5.69
CA LYS A 20 -3.49 9.93 -6.02
C LYS A 20 -4.05 10.81 -4.91
N ASP A 21 -5.22 10.47 -4.36
CA ASP A 21 -5.79 11.22 -3.22
C ASP A 21 -4.86 11.18 -1.98
N LEU A 22 -4.26 10.01 -1.69
CA LEU A 22 -3.27 9.86 -0.61
C LEU A 22 -2.00 10.67 -0.87
N TRP A 23 -1.53 10.73 -2.11
CA TRP A 23 -0.36 11.51 -2.50
C TRP A 23 -0.62 13.01 -2.38
N ASP A 24 -1.82 13.45 -2.79
CA ASP A 24 -2.21 14.86 -2.78
C ASP A 24 -2.53 15.37 -1.37
N ARG A 25 -3.05 14.51 -0.48
CA ARG A 25 -3.53 14.89 0.87
C ARG A 25 -2.66 14.39 2.02
N GLY A 26 -1.85 13.37 1.78
CA GLY A 26 -1.10 12.67 2.81
C GLY A 26 0.32 13.17 3.00
N ILE A 27 0.86 12.90 4.19
CA ILE A 27 2.28 13.10 4.48
C ILE A 27 2.98 11.77 4.26
N HIS A 28 3.85 11.69 3.25
CA HIS A 28 4.75 10.56 3.09
C HIS A 28 5.73 10.51 4.26
N LEU A 29 5.80 9.37 4.95
CA LEU A 29 6.69 9.20 6.10
C LEU A 29 7.98 8.52 5.67
N PHE A 30 7.88 7.36 5.01
CA PHE A 30 9.02 6.60 4.52
C PHE A 30 8.58 5.52 3.54
N THR A 31 9.55 5.02 2.78
CA THR A 31 9.38 3.86 1.90
C THR A 31 10.42 2.80 2.25
N ILE A 32 9.97 1.55 2.39
CA ILE A 32 10.82 0.39 2.60
C ILE A 32 11.00 -0.32 1.25
N ASN A 33 12.26 -0.53 0.88
CA ASN A 33 12.64 -1.37 -0.25
C ASN A 33 12.88 -2.81 0.25
N ASP A 34 11.93 -3.71 -0.05
CA ASP A 34 12.08 -5.11 0.32
C ASP A 34 13.11 -5.80 -0.57
N GLN A 35 14.29 -6.12 -0.06
CA GLN A 35 15.35 -6.70 -0.91
C GLN A 35 15.04 -8.11 -1.44
N ASN A 36 14.06 -8.81 -0.84
CA ASN A 36 13.73 -10.20 -1.17
C ASN A 36 12.53 -10.32 -2.12
N ARG A 37 11.70 -9.27 -2.22
CA ARG A 37 10.50 -9.24 -3.05
C ARG A 37 10.54 -8.05 -4.03
N ASP A 38 9.81 -8.15 -5.13
CA ASP A 38 9.66 -7.06 -6.10
C ASP A 38 8.64 -6.01 -5.63
N PHE A 39 8.60 -5.67 -4.34
CA PHE A 39 7.65 -4.73 -3.74
C PHE A 39 8.31 -3.59 -2.96
N TYR A 40 7.72 -2.41 -3.06
CA TYR A 40 7.95 -1.30 -2.15
C TYR A 40 6.77 -1.17 -1.19
N TYR A 41 7.07 -0.79 0.06
CA TYR A 41 6.08 -0.47 1.08
C TYR A 41 6.22 1.02 1.41
N SER A 42 5.30 1.86 0.95
CA SER A 42 5.27 3.28 1.26
C SER A 42 4.26 3.56 2.36
N ILE A 43 4.70 4.23 3.42
CA ILE A 43 3.87 4.60 4.56
C ILE A 43 3.54 6.09 4.51
N TYR A 44 2.26 6.39 4.59
CA TYR A 44 1.70 7.74 4.63
C TYR A 44 0.95 7.98 5.94
N TYR A 45 0.79 9.24 6.29
CA TYR A 45 -0.13 9.69 7.33
C TYR A 45 -1.19 10.62 6.72
N VAL A 46 -2.45 10.21 6.79
CA VAL A 46 -3.59 10.90 6.14
C VAL A 46 -4.78 10.91 7.10
N ASP A 47 -5.36 12.08 7.38
CA ASP A 47 -6.56 12.22 8.23
C ASP A 47 -6.49 11.45 9.56
N LEU A 48 -5.34 11.53 10.25
CA LEU A 48 -5.04 10.82 11.50
C LEU A 48 -4.89 9.29 11.38
N LEU A 49 -4.88 8.75 10.17
CA LEU A 49 -4.65 7.34 9.88
C LEU A 49 -3.26 7.11 9.29
N PHE A 50 -2.65 5.98 9.64
CA PHE A 50 -1.50 5.48 8.90
C PHE A 50 -1.99 4.69 7.69
N VAL A 51 -1.37 4.92 6.53
CA VAL A 51 -1.73 4.22 5.30
C VAL A 51 -0.49 3.56 4.72
N GLU A 52 -0.56 2.24 4.53
CA GLU A 52 0.44 1.46 3.81
C GLU A 52 -0.01 1.32 2.35
N VAL A 53 0.87 1.70 1.44
CA VAL A 53 0.72 1.45 0.01
C VAL A 53 1.79 0.46 -0.42
N VAL A 54 1.39 -0.68 -0.94
CA VAL A 54 2.30 -1.67 -1.52
C VAL A 54 2.22 -1.58 -3.04
N TYR A 55 3.36 -1.36 -3.69
CA TYR A 55 3.43 -1.30 -5.15
C TYR A 55 4.61 -2.11 -5.68
N ASN A 56 4.46 -2.62 -6.89
CA ASN A 56 5.44 -3.47 -7.55
C ASN A 56 6.58 -2.62 -8.14
N LYS A 57 7.82 -3.04 -7.92
CA LYS A 57 9.01 -2.33 -8.37
C LYS A 57 9.20 -2.34 -9.88
N LEU A 58 8.79 -3.42 -10.53
CA LEU A 58 9.09 -3.70 -11.94
C LEU A 58 8.19 -2.90 -12.86
N ASN A 59 6.91 -2.75 -12.50
CA ASN A 59 5.92 -2.09 -13.33
C ASN A 59 5.26 -0.87 -12.66
N GLY A 60 5.50 -0.63 -11.38
CA GLY A 60 4.89 0.48 -10.64
C GLY A 60 3.44 0.25 -10.21
N ASP A 61 2.87 -0.93 -10.49
CA ASP A 61 1.47 -1.20 -10.19
C ASP A 61 1.21 -1.20 -8.68
N ILE A 62 0.13 -0.55 -8.28
CA ILE A 62 -0.32 -0.55 -6.89
C ILE A 62 -1.05 -1.85 -6.63
N LEU A 63 -0.50 -2.63 -5.70
CA LEU A 63 -1.02 -3.96 -5.35
C LEU A 63 -2.07 -3.86 -4.26
N THR A 64 -1.83 -3.01 -3.26
CA THR A 64 -2.78 -2.82 -2.17
C THR A 64 -2.55 -1.49 -1.45
N ILE A 65 -3.62 -0.99 -0.83
CA ILE A 65 -3.63 0.15 0.06
C ILE A 65 -4.37 -0.28 1.33
N LYS A 66 -3.72 -0.18 2.48
CA LYS A 66 -4.28 -0.54 3.79
C LYS A 66 -4.19 0.64 4.73
N SER A 67 -5.24 0.89 5.52
CA SER A 67 -5.26 1.95 6.53
C SER A 67 -5.32 1.38 7.94
N PHE A 68 -4.68 2.09 8.87
CA PHE A 68 -4.55 1.71 10.26
C PHE A 68 -4.87 2.91 11.15
N THR A 69 -5.72 2.67 12.15
CA THR A 69 -6.15 3.68 13.13
C THR A 69 -5.05 4.11 14.08
N ASP A 70 -4.03 3.27 14.27
CA ASP A 70 -2.95 3.52 15.20
C ASP A 70 -1.65 2.87 14.72
N LYS A 71 -0.53 3.42 15.20
CA LYS A 71 0.82 2.97 14.84
C LYS A 71 1.09 1.54 15.29
N SER A 72 0.51 1.08 16.39
CA SER A 72 0.78 -0.25 16.93
C SER A 72 0.26 -1.34 16.00
N LYS A 73 -0.93 -1.16 15.40
CA LYS A 73 -1.48 -2.06 14.38
C LYS A 73 -0.63 -2.08 13.11
N LEU A 74 -0.18 -0.91 12.64
CA LEU A 74 0.74 -0.83 11.50
C LEU A 74 2.02 -1.61 11.80
N MET A 75 2.64 -1.39 12.96
CA MET A 75 3.89 -2.05 13.33
C MET A 75 3.72 -3.56 13.53
N PHE A 76 2.58 -4.01 14.05
CA PHE A 76 2.26 -5.43 14.15
C PHE A 76 2.19 -6.05 12.76
N TYR A 77 1.44 -5.42 11.84
CA TYR A 77 1.29 -5.89 10.48
C TYR A 77 2.64 -5.95 9.72
N LEU A 78 3.46 -4.90 9.85
CA LEU A 78 4.81 -4.85 9.30
C LEU A 78 5.79 -5.84 9.94
N ARG A 79 5.53 -6.38 11.14
CA ARG A 79 6.38 -7.43 11.70
C ARG A 79 6.03 -8.79 11.12
N GLU A 80 4.74 -9.10 11.03
CA GLU A 80 4.25 -10.36 10.47
C GLU A 80 4.62 -10.51 8.99
N ASP A 81 4.53 -9.44 8.20
CA ASP A 81 4.84 -9.50 6.75
C ASP A 81 6.35 -9.62 6.44
N PHE A 82 7.23 -9.43 7.43
CA PHE A 82 8.70 -9.44 7.29
C PHE A 82 9.41 -10.48 8.19
N SER A 83 8.66 -11.25 9.00
CA SER A 83 9.19 -12.39 9.78
C SER A 83 9.12 -13.69 9.00
#